data_AF-A0A922MUF4-F1
#
_entry.id   AF-A0A922MUF4-F1
#
_cell.length_a   1.000
_cell.length_b   1.000
_cell.length_c   1.000
_cell.angle_alpha   90.00
_cell.angle_beta   90.00
_cell.angle_gamma   90.00
#
_symmetry.space_group_name_H-M   'P 1'
#
loop_
_entity.id
_entity.type
_entity.pdbx_description
1 polymer ?
#
loop_
_entity_poly.entity_id
_entity_poly.type
_entity_poly.pdbx_seq_one_letter_code
_entity_poly.pdbx_strand_id
1 'polypeptide(L)'
;MNALLIAVFALAAPLVLGYDEKYDKLDVDKILELLPEVISTACAKCSAIQRQNVRKTVKALSEKKPDDFAQFRTKFDPKGEYEKAFSAFVIGTD
;
A
#
# COMPACT_ATOMS: atom_id res chain seq x y z
N MET A 1 34.73 15.21 1.04
CA MET A 1 33.29 15.43 0.77
C MET A 1 33.21 16.26 -0.50
N ASN A 2 32.76 15.66 -1.61
CA ASN A 2 32.79 16.30 -2.93
C ASN A 2 31.71 17.40 -2.99
N ALA A 3 32.03 18.60 -3.48
CA ALA A 3 31.08 19.71 -3.58
C ALA A 3 29.83 19.34 -4.41
N LEU A 4 29.99 18.43 -5.38
CA LEU A 4 28.90 17.88 -6.18
C LEU A 4 27.89 17.08 -5.33
N LEU A 5 28.37 16.32 -4.34
CA LEU A 5 27.52 15.52 -3.44
C LEU A 5 26.69 16.40 -2.50
N ILE A 6 27.28 17.50 -2.00
CA ILE A 6 26.59 18.45 -1.11
C ILE A 6 25.46 19.15 -1.86
N ALA A 7 25.68 19.55 -3.12
CA ALA A 7 24.66 20.18 -3.95
C ALA A 7 23.48 19.23 -4.24
N VAL A 8 23.73 17.95 -4.51
CA VAL A 8 22.67 16.95 -4.74
C VAL A 8 21.83 16.73 -3.48
N PHE A 9 22.46 16.59 -2.32
CA PHE A 9 21.75 16.46 -1.05
C PHE A 9 20.93 17.70 -0.70
N ALA A 10 21.48 18.91 -0.90
CA ALA A 10 20.78 20.16 -0.63
C ALA A 10 19.54 20.36 -1.52
N LEU A 11 19.57 19.87 -2.77
CA LEU A 11 18.42 19.95 -3.69
C LEU A 11 17.38 18.86 -3.44
N ALA A 12 17.79 17.67 -2.99
CA ALA A 12 16.88 16.56 -2.72
C ALA A 12 16.27 16.58 -1.30
N ALA A 13 16.97 17.14 -0.32
CA ALA A 13 16.52 17.18 1.08
C ALA A 13 15.13 17.83 1.26
N PRO A 14 14.78 18.95 0.59
CA PRO A 14 13.43 19.52 0.68
C PRO A 14 12.34 18.59 0.15
N LEU A 15 12.64 17.78 -0.88
CA LEU A 15 11.70 16.80 -1.43
C LEU A 15 11.50 15.62 -0.49
N VAL A 16 12.57 15.15 0.17
CA VAL A 16 12.49 14.03 1.12
C VAL A 16 11.79 14.45 2.40
N LEU A 17 12.15 15.61 2.98
CA LEU A 17 11.51 16.11 4.21
C LEU A 17 10.06 16.53 3.96
N GLY A 18 9.76 17.12 2.79
CA GLY A 18 8.38 17.43 2.39
C GLY A 18 7.53 16.19 2.10
N TYR A 19 8.14 15.03 1.81
CA TYR A 19 7.42 13.77 1.71
C TYR A 19 6.94 13.35 3.11
N ASP A 20 7.81 13.34 4.11
CA ASP A 20 7.51 12.88 5.47
C ASP A 20 6.33 13.65 6.11
N GLU A 21 6.36 14.99 6.07
CA GLU A 21 5.31 15.85 6.65
C GLU A 21 3.90 15.59 6.05
N LYS A 22 3.85 15.18 4.77
CA LYS A 22 2.59 14.86 4.07
C LYS A 22 1.97 13.55 4.54
N TYR A 23 2.79 12.59 4.95
CA TYR A 23 2.35 11.25 5.37
C TYR A 23 2.35 11.07 6.88
N ASP A 24 2.88 12.02 7.64
CA ASP A 24 2.94 12.02 9.11
C ASP A 24 1.56 11.94 9.81
N LYS A 25 0.49 12.31 9.08
CA LYS A 25 -0.91 12.20 9.57
C LYS A 25 -1.57 10.85 9.26
N LEU A 26 -0.89 9.96 8.55
CA LEU A 26 -1.40 8.64 8.21
C LEU A 26 -0.90 7.64 9.27
N ASP A 27 -1.82 7.12 10.08
CA ASP A 27 -1.54 6.04 11.03
C ASP A 27 -1.39 4.72 10.26
N VAL A 28 -0.20 4.52 9.67
CA VAL A 28 0.13 3.35 8.83
C VAL A 28 0.02 2.07 9.65
N ASP A 29 0.44 2.09 10.92
CA ASP A 29 0.40 0.93 11.80
C ASP A 29 -1.03 0.39 11.96
N LYS A 30 -2.00 1.28 12.19
CA LYS A 30 -3.40 0.91 12.27
C LYS A 30 -3.97 0.31 10.97
N ILE A 31 -3.48 0.76 9.81
CA ILE A 31 -3.87 0.17 8.52
C ILE A 31 -3.28 -1.24 8.40
N LEU A 32 -2.00 -1.41 8.77
CA LEU A 32 -1.31 -2.70 8.70
C LEU A 32 -1.94 -3.75 9.62
N GLU A 33 -2.42 -3.36 10.81
CA GLU A 33 -3.15 -4.24 11.73
C GLU A 33 -4.48 -4.73 11.16
N LEU A 34 -5.14 -3.92 10.34
CA LEU A 34 -6.42 -4.25 9.72
C LEU A 34 -6.26 -5.11 8.45
N LEU A 35 -5.07 -5.16 7.84
CA LEU A 35 -4.85 -5.88 6.59
C LEU A 35 -5.27 -7.36 6.65
N PRO A 36 -4.93 -8.16 7.69
CA PRO A 36 -5.36 -9.56 7.75
C PRO A 36 -6.89 -9.70 7.77
N GLU A 37 -7.59 -8.78 8.45
CA GLU A 37 -9.05 -8.76 8.47
C GLU A 37 -9.61 -8.35 7.10
N VAL A 38 -9.10 -7.29 6.50
CA VAL A 38 -9.53 -6.80 5.18
C VAL A 38 -9.31 -7.84 4.09
N ILE A 39 -8.17 -8.55 4.13
CA ILE A 39 -7.80 -9.59 3.18
C ILE A 39 -8.69 -10.84 3.38
N SER A 40 -8.93 -11.25 4.62
CA SER A 40 -9.74 -12.44 4.93
C SER A 40 -11.24 -12.24 4.73
N THR A 41 -11.76 -11.04 5.02
CA THR A 41 -13.20 -10.74 4.95
C THR A 41 -13.62 -9.96 3.71
N ALA A 42 -12.69 -9.71 2.77
CA ALA A 42 -12.94 -8.87 1.60
C ALA A 42 -13.46 -7.46 2.00
N CYS A 43 -12.88 -6.86 3.04
CA CYS A 43 -13.23 -5.52 3.51
C CYS A 43 -14.71 -5.41 3.95
N ALA A 44 -15.26 -6.43 4.62
CA ALA A 44 -16.69 -6.50 4.96
C ALA A 44 -17.19 -5.28 5.77
N LYS A 45 -16.32 -4.63 6.55
CA LYS A 45 -16.64 -3.45 7.37
C LYS A 45 -16.41 -2.12 6.66
N CYS A 46 -15.87 -2.14 5.44
CA CYS A 46 -15.52 -0.94 4.70
C CYS A 46 -16.76 -0.32 4.06
N SER A 47 -16.80 1.01 3.92
CA SER A 47 -17.81 1.70 3.10
C SER A 47 -17.61 1.40 1.61
N ALA A 48 -18.63 1.62 0.78
CA ALA A 48 -18.54 1.42 -0.68
C ALA A 48 -17.37 2.20 -1.30
N ILE A 49 -17.17 3.45 -0.87
CA ILE A 49 -16.06 4.29 -1.33
C ILE A 49 -14.70 3.69 -0.93
N GLN A 50 -14.58 3.17 0.29
CA GLN A 50 -13.34 2.53 0.75
C GLN A 50 -13.06 1.26 -0.07
N ARG A 51 -14.06 0.40 -0.31
CA ARG A 51 -13.90 -0.80 -1.13
C ARG A 51 -13.45 -0.44 -2.54
N GLN A 52 -14.09 0.55 -3.16
CA GLN A 52 -13.70 1.03 -4.49
C GLN A 52 -12.25 1.54 -4.53
N ASN A 53 -11.83 2.32 -3.53
CA ASN A 53 -10.48 2.85 -3.45
C ASN A 53 -9.45 1.75 -3.22
N VAL A 54 -9.72 0.78 -2.35
CA VAL A 54 -8.83 -0.37 -2.13
C VAL A 54 -8.68 -1.18 -3.42
N ARG A 55 -9.77 -1.50 -4.12
CA ARG A 55 -9.72 -2.21 -5.43
C ARG A 55 -8.83 -1.47 -6.44
N LYS A 56 -9.00 -0.14 -6.57
CA LYS A 56 -8.18 0.70 -7.45
C LYS A 56 -6.70 0.68 -7.06
N THR A 57 -6.42 0.82 -5.77
CA THR A 57 -5.05 0.82 -5.25
C THR A 57 -4.37 -0.52 -5.46
N VAL A 58 -5.05 -1.63 -5.15
CA VAL A 58 -4.51 -2.98 -5.35
C VAL A 58 -4.22 -3.24 -6.82
N LYS A 59 -5.13 -2.89 -7.73
CA LYS A 59 -4.91 -3.01 -9.18
C LYS A 59 -3.71 -2.17 -9.64
N ALA A 60 -3.61 -0.93 -9.19
CA ALA A 60 -2.48 -0.07 -9.53
C ALA A 60 -1.16 -0.61 -8.97
N LEU A 61 -1.18 -1.18 -7.76
CA LEU A 61 0.00 -1.77 -7.11
C LEU A 61 0.47 -3.02 -7.88
N SER A 62 -0.43 -3.92 -8.25
CA SER A 62 -0.08 -5.13 -9.00
C SER A 62 0.44 -4.84 -10.40
N GLU A 63 -0.07 -3.80 -11.07
CA GLU A 63 0.36 -3.40 -12.43
C GLU A 63 1.65 -2.57 -12.43
N LYS A 64 1.80 -1.61 -11.51
CA LYS A 64 2.91 -0.65 -11.53
C LYS A 64 4.09 -1.07 -10.66
N LYS A 65 3.87 -1.92 -9.67
CA LYS A 65 4.84 -2.32 -8.64
C LYS A 65 4.69 -3.82 -8.31
N PRO A 66 4.87 -4.72 -9.31
CA PRO A 66 4.64 -6.16 -9.12
C PRO A 66 5.55 -6.78 -8.06
N ASP A 67 6.79 -6.30 -7.91
CA ASP A 67 7.74 -6.79 -6.91
C ASP A 67 7.27 -6.43 -5.48
N ASP A 68 6.85 -5.17 -5.27
CA ASP A 68 6.30 -4.73 -3.98
C ASP A 68 5.00 -5.48 -3.67
N PHE A 69 4.17 -5.74 -4.69
CA PHE A 69 2.96 -6.53 -4.55
C PHE A 69 3.26 -8.00 -4.17
N ALA A 70 4.31 -8.60 -4.72
CA ALA A 70 4.75 -9.94 -4.35
C ALA A 70 5.29 -9.99 -2.91
N GLN A 71 6.06 -8.99 -2.49
CA GLN A 71 6.53 -8.86 -1.11
C GLN A 71 5.37 -8.69 -0.12
N PHE A 72 4.38 -7.87 -0.48
CA PHE A 72 3.15 -7.69 0.29
C PHE A 72 2.44 -9.03 0.51
N ARG A 73 2.21 -9.79 -0.57
CA ARG A 73 1.57 -11.12 -0.46
C ARG A 73 2.38 -12.07 0.40
N THR A 74 3.70 -12.10 0.25
CA THR A 74 4.57 -12.95 1.08
C THR A 74 4.51 -12.56 2.56
N LYS A 75 4.39 -11.27 2.87
CA LYS A 75 4.35 -10.77 4.25
C LYS A 75 3.00 -11.07 4.93
N PHE A 76 1.89 -10.91 4.22
CA PHE A 76 0.55 -10.94 4.81
C PHE A 76 -0.26 -12.22 4.50
N ASP A 77 0.07 -12.93 3.42
CA ASP A 77 -0.53 -14.22 3.05
C ASP A 77 0.53 -15.20 2.50
N PRO A 78 1.55 -15.59 3.29
CA PRO A 78 2.63 -16.47 2.84
C PRO A 78 2.17 -17.86 2.39
N LYS A 79 0.99 -18.30 2.85
CA LYS A 79 0.40 -19.60 2.53
C LYS A 79 -0.62 -19.54 1.40
N GLY A 80 -0.99 -18.35 0.93
CA GLY A 80 -2.03 -18.16 -0.09
C GLY A 80 -3.43 -18.53 0.39
N GLU A 81 -3.68 -18.51 1.70
CA GLU A 81 -4.97 -18.90 2.29
C GLU A 81 -6.11 -17.94 1.89
N TYR A 82 -5.76 -16.70 1.56
CA TYR A 82 -6.73 -15.64 1.24
C TYR A 82 -6.77 -15.25 -0.24
N GLU A 83 -5.86 -15.76 -1.08
CA GLU A 83 -5.75 -15.41 -2.51
C GLU A 83 -7.11 -15.49 -3.24
N LYS A 84 -7.92 -16.51 -2.94
CA LYS A 84 -9.25 -16.67 -3.55
C LYS A 84 -10.23 -15.57 -3.14
N ALA A 85 -10.31 -15.26 -1.84
CA ALA A 85 -11.18 -14.22 -1.30
C ALA A 85 -10.72 -12.83 -1.76
N PHE A 86 -9.40 -12.61 -1.73
CA PHE A 86 -8.78 -11.39 -2.22
C PHE A 86 -9.02 -11.17 -3.71
N SER A 87 -8.85 -12.20 -4.54
CA SER A 87 -9.13 -12.11 -5.99
C SER A 87 -10.60 -11.78 -6.26
N ALA A 88 -11.52 -12.42 -5.55
CA ALA A 88 -12.95 -12.09 -5.64
C ALA A 88 -13.23 -10.63 -5.22
N PHE A 89 -12.58 -10.17 -4.14
CA PHE A 89 -12.63 -8.78 -3.69
C PHE A 89 -12.02 -7.82 -4.70
N VAL A 90 -11.02 -8.16 -5.50
CA VAL A 90 -10.47 -7.21 -6.48
C VAL A 90 -11.39 -7.05 -7.69
N ILE A 91 -12.11 -8.11 -8.07
CA ILE A 91 -12.92 -8.16 -9.32
C ILE A 91 -14.35 -7.63 -9.13
N GLY A 92 -14.93 -7.69 -7.93
CA GLY A 92 -16.28 -7.18 -7.68
C GLY A 92 -16.49 -5.68 -7.97
N THR A 93 -17.75 -5.26 -8.01
CA THR A 93 -18.18 -3.96 -8.53
C THR A 93 -19.23 -3.27 -7.64
N ASP A 94 -19.39 -3.72 -6.40
CA ASP A 94 -20.35 -3.19 -5.42
C ASP A 94 -19.94 -1.83 -4.83
#